data_AF-A0A1V2P5K0-F1
#
_entry.id   AF-A0A1V2P5K0-F1
#
_cell.length_a   1.000
_cell.length_b   1.000
_cell.length_c   1.000
_cell.angle_alpha   90.00
_cell.angle_beta   90.00
_cell.angle_gamma   90.00
#
_symmetry.space_group_name_H-M   'P 1'
#
loop_
_entity.id
_entity.type
_entity.pdbx_description
1 polymer ?
#
loop_
_entity_poly.entity_id
_entity_poly.type
_entity_poly.pdbx_seq_one_letter_code
_entity_poly.pdbx_strand_id
1 'polypeptide(L)'
;MTLHRDTIPHDLLTELRLLHREQPDALGADLPAYGLIQLTGGRNNRVYRWSSPRGPVCLKLYRTDKRDRARCEWTALRHLADHGVTATSTALWHDPHPELPAVGLRFVPGRLTTALDMPSTALPAMVTVLGQIRQAPLGPFASLGRLDSATDFIRRITTTWPEQLSQCADESLSRDMIALSGAWHDRGDANVLAEPAPCVFSCGDGNLDNWHWHDVISAIYALDWEFAESELGSVQMHEVMLPPSPLSIDWSSTVVA
;
A
#
# COMPACT_ATOMS: atom_id res chain seq x y z
N MET A 1 6.53 3.24 -26.66
CA MET A 1 7.38 3.97 -25.70
C MET A 1 8.19 2.93 -24.94
N THR A 2 9.48 2.79 -25.23
CA THR A 2 10.34 1.78 -24.60
C THR A 2 10.60 2.22 -23.17
N LEU A 3 10.04 1.52 -22.18
CA LEU A 3 10.38 1.73 -20.76
C LEU A 3 11.89 1.49 -20.61
N HIS A 4 12.67 2.56 -20.47
CA HIS A 4 14.06 2.43 -20.06
C HIS A 4 14.05 1.79 -18.67
N ARG A 5 14.41 0.51 -18.62
CA ARG A 5 14.65 -0.16 -17.34
C ARG A 5 15.79 0.57 -16.65
N ASP A 6 15.53 1.08 -15.46
CA ASP A 6 16.60 1.57 -14.61
C ASP A 6 17.42 0.38 -14.14
N THR A 7 18.74 0.52 -14.28
CA THR A 7 19.70 -0.48 -13.83
C THR A 7 19.72 -0.51 -12.31
N ILE A 8 19.78 -1.71 -11.72
CA ILE A 8 19.90 -1.90 -10.28
C ILE A 8 21.16 -1.15 -9.79
N PRO A 9 21.07 -0.31 -8.74
CA PRO A 9 22.20 0.42 -8.22
C PRO A 9 23.03 -0.46 -7.27
N HIS A 10 23.78 -1.41 -7.84
CA HIS A 10 24.50 -2.42 -7.06
C HIS A 10 25.45 -1.84 -6.01
N ASP A 11 26.16 -0.76 -6.33
CA ASP A 11 27.09 -0.11 -5.38
C ASP A 11 26.34 0.46 -4.18
N LEU A 12 25.27 1.23 -4.42
CA LEU A 12 24.42 1.75 -3.36
C LEU A 12 23.84 0.63 -2.49
N LEU A 13 23.27 -0.42 -3.09
CA LEU A 13 22.71 -1.53 -2.34
C LEU A 13 23.76 -2.30 -1.54
N THR A 14 25.01 -2.34 -2.02
CA THR A 14 26.13 -2.94 -1.29
C THR A 14 26.47 -2.13 -0.04
N GLU A 15 26.55 -0.81 -0.15
CA GLU A 15 26.77 0.09 0.99
C GLU A 15 25.62 0.01 2.01
N LEU A 16 24.37 -0.03 1.55
CA LEU A 16 23.22 -0.16 2.46
C LEU A 16 23.19 -1.50 3.20
N ARG A 17 23.69 -2.58 2.59
CA ARG A 17 23.84 -3.88 3.27
C ARG A 17 25.01 -3.89 4.25
N LEU A 18 26.12 -3.22 3.93
CA LEU A 18 27.20 -3.00 4.90
C LEU A 18 26.66 -2.23 6.12
N LEU A 19 25.94 -1.14 5.88
CA LEU A 19 25.31 -0.36 6.94
C LEU A 19 24.27 -1.18 7.72
N HIS A 20 23.49 -2.04 7.05
CA HIS A 20 22.56 -2.95 7.71
C HIS A 20 23.25 -3.88 8.72
N ARG A 21 24.42 -4.41 8.36
CA ARG A 21 25.20 -5.32 9.21
C ARG A 21 25.86 -4.61 10.38
N GLU A 22 26.43 -3.45 10.13
CA GLU A 22 27.28 -2.76 11.10
C GLU A 22 26.49 -1.82 12.00
N GLN A 23 25.49 -1.12 11.46
CA GLN A 23 24.74 -0.07 12.12
C GLN A 23 23.27 -0.08 11.68
N PRO A 24 22.50 -1.13 12.02
CA PRO A 24 21.12 -1.32 11.53
C PRO A 24 20.17 -0.17 11.88
N ASP A 25 20.42 0.54 12.98
CA ASP A 25 19.60 1.69 13.41
C ASP A 25 19.84 2.93 12.53
N ALA A 26 21.03 3.06 11.92
CA ALA A 26 21.33 4.18 11.02
C ALA A 26 20.46 4.16 9.76
N LEU A 27 19.98 2.98 9.35
CA LEU A 27 19.00 2.84 8.27
C LEU A 27 17.59 3.34 8.66
N GLY A 28 17.37 3.79 9.90
CA GLY A 28 16.15 4.44 10.33
C GLY A 28 16.20 5.97 10.26
N ALA A 29 17.14 6.55 9.50
CA ALA A 29 17.34 7.98 9.34
C ALA A 29 17.62 8.37 7.87
N ASP A 30 17.64 9.67 7.58
CA ASP A 30 18.15 10.22 6.32
C ASP A 30 19.62 9.82 6.10
N LEU A 31 19.96 9.48 4.86
CA LEU A 31 21.33 9.15 4.45
C LEU A 31 21.75 10.04 3.27
N PRO A 32 22.00 11.35 3.52
CA PRO A 32 22.27 12.32 2.47
C PRO A 32 23.55 12.02 1.66
N ALA A 33 24.53 11.34 2.26
CA ALA A 33 25.73 10.87 1.56
C ALA A 33 25.41 9.92 0.38
N TYR A 34 24.27 9.23 0.45
CA TYR A 34 23.76 8.34 -0.60
C TYR A 34 22.62 8.97 -1.41
N GLY A 35 22.30 10.25 -1.17
CA GLY A 35 21.15 10.93 -1.76
C GLY A 35 19.80 10.34 -1.34
N LEU A 36 19.73 9.73 -0.15
CA LEU A 36 18.52 9.11 0.39
C LEU A 36 17.91 10.01 1.48
N ILE A 37 16.65 10.33 1.30
CA ILE A 37 15.80 10.95 2.32
C ILE A 37 14.82 9.89 2.77
N GLN A 38 14.75 9.60 4.05
CA GLN A 38 13.82 8.64 4.59
C GLN A 38 12.40 9.18 4.44
N LEU A 39 11.52 8.33 3.94
CA LEU A 39 10.09 8.59 3.94
C LEU A 39 9.53 8.09 5.27
N THR A 40 8.74 8.93 5.92
CA THR A 40 8.04 8.59 7.15
C THR A 40 7.07 7.44 6.85
N GLY A 41 6.82 6.57 7.84
CA GLY A 41 5.91 5.44 7.64
C GLY A 41 6.55 4.16 7.11
N GLY A 42 5.77 3.06 7.04
CA GLY A 42 6.30 1.72 6.79
C GLY A 42 6.95 1.07 8.02
N ARG A 43 6.18 0.49 8.95
CA ARG A 43 6.76 -0.14 10.17
C ARG A 43 7.70 -1.31 9.87
N ASN A 44 7.48 -2.00 8.75
CA ASN A 44 8.19 -3.24 8.43
C ASN A 44 9.36 -3.04 7.47
N ASN A 45 9.31 -1.99 6.64
CA ASN A 45 10.27 -1.74 5.57
C ASN A 45 10.88 -0.36 5.73
N ARG A 46 12.15 -0.22 5.37
CA ARG A 46 12.77 1.12 5.28
C ARG A 46 12.51 1.66 3.90
N VAL A 47 12.00 2.88 3.83
CA VAL A 47 11.58 3.48 2.58
C VAL A 47 12.24 4.83 2.42
N TYR A 48 12.80 5.06 1.24
CA TYR A 48 13.54 6.28 0.94
C TYR A 48 13.07 6.88 -0.38
N ARG A 49 13.08 8.20 -0.42
CA ARG A 49 13.22 8.94 -1.68
C ARG A 49 14.71 9.02 -2.01
N TRP A 50 15.09 8.30 -3.06
CA TRP A 50 16.45 8.29 -3.60
C TRP A 50 16.57 9.27 -4.77
N SER A 51 17.51 10.20 -4.67
CA SER A 51 17.89 11.10 -5.75
C SER A 51 18.81 10.39 -6.74
N SER A 52 18.25 9.53 -7.60
CA SER A 52 19.03 8.81 -8.61
C SER A 52 19.49 9.75 -9.75
N PRO A 53 20.53 9.38 -10.52
CA PRO A 53 20.96 10.15 -11.70
C PRO A 53 19.88 10.36 -12.77
N ARG A 54 18.80 9.57 -12.76
CA ARG A 54 17.68 9.64 -13.72
C ARG A 54 16.42 10.26 -13.15
N GLY A 55 16.47 10.73 -11.91
CA GLY A 55 15.34 11.31 -11.19
C GLY A 55 15.00 10.58 -9.89
N PRO A 56 13.98 11.06 -9.17
CA PRO A 56 13.61 10.50 -7.88
C PRO A 56 13.04 9.08 -8.02
N VAL A 57 13.54 8.18 -7.19
CA VAL A 57 13.14 6.78 -7.08
C VAL A 57 12.66 6.52 -5.66
N CYS A 58 11.57 5.76 -5.49
CA CYS A 58 11.36 5.11 -4.21
C CYS A 58 12.29 3.93 -4.07
N LEU A 59 13.06 3.90 -3.01
CA LEU A 59 13.79 2.72 -2.62
C LEU A 59 13.12 2.10 -1.39
N LYS A 60 12.53 0.91 -1.55
CA LYS A 60 12.05 0.09 -0.43
C LYS A 60 13.07 -1.00 -0.13
N LEU A 61 13.51 -1.08 1.13
CA LEU A 61 14.34 -2.15 1.67
C LEU A 61 13.49 -3.01 2.59
N TYR A 62 13.39 -4.29 2.27
CA TYR A 62 12.52 -5.22 2.98
C TYR A 62 13.31 -6.00 4.00
N ARG A 63 12.65 -6.30 5.11
CA ARG A 63 13.16 -7.33 6.02
C ARG A 63 12.94 -8.70 5.39
N THR A 64 13.90 -9.59 5.54
CA THR A 64 13.69 -10.99 5.21
C THR A 64 12.78 -11.64 6.24
N ASP A 65 11.53 -11.87 5.83
CA ASP A 65 10.57 -12.69 6.55
C ASP A 65 10.07 -13.84 5.65
N LYS A 66 9.13 -14.65 6.15
CA LYS A 66 8.58 -15.79 5.41
C LYS A 66 7.68 -15.37 4.23
N ARG A 67 7.43 -14.08 3.99
CA ARG A 67 6.38 -13.60 3.07
C ARG A 67 6.90 -13.10 1.72
N ASP A 68 8.22 -13.04 1.50
CA ASP A 68 8.87 -12.59 0.24
C ASP A 68 8.20 -11.34 -0.36
N ARG A 69 8.01 -10.33 0.50
CA ARG A 69 7.23 -9.12 0.23
C ARG A 69 7.77 -8.29 -0.94
N ALA A 70 9.10 -8.22 -1.05
CA ALA A 70 9.78 -7.55 -2.16
C ALA A 70 9.37 -8.15 -3.52
N ARG A 71 9.39 -9.48 -3.62
CA ARG A 71 8.97 -10.18 -4.84
C ARG A 71 7.48 -10.02 -5.09
N CYS A 72 6.66 -10.04 -4.04
CA CYS A 72 5.21 -9.82 -4.14
C CYS A 72 4.90 -8.46 -4.77
N GLU A 73 5.41 -7.37 -4.18
CA GLU A 73 5.19 -6.00 -4.66
C GLU A 73 5.72 -5.81 -6.09
N TRP A 74 6.93 -6.30 -6.38
CA TRP A 74 7.49 -6.27 -7.73
C TRP A 74 6.60 -6.98 -8.76
N THR A 75 6.10 -8.16 -8.40
CA THR A 75 5.26 -8.98 -9.28
C THR A 75 3.90 -8.32 -9.50
N ALA A 76 3.29 -7.77 -8.45
CA ALA A 76 2.00 -7.10 -8.48
C ALA A 76 2.02 -5.86 -9.39
N LEU A 77 3.00 -4.98 -9.19
CA LEU A 77 3.11 -3.74 -9.95
C LEU A 77 3.39 -4.00 -11.43
N ARG A 78 4.22 -5.00 -11.75
CA ARG A 78 4.44 -5.42 -13.14
C ARG A 78 3.20 -6.01 -13.77
N HIS A 79 2.51 -6.88 -13.04
CA HIS A 79 1.28 -7.49 -13.49
C HIS A 79 0.22 -6.43 -13.81
N LEU A 80 0.02 -5.45 -12.93
CA LEU A 80 -0.88 -4.32 -13.17
C LEU A 80 -0.49 -3.48 -14.39
N ALA A 81 0.80 -3.16 -14.52
CA ALA A 81 1.31 -2.39 -15.66
C ALA A 81 1.12 -3.12 -16.99
N ASP A 82 1.37 -4.44 -17.02
CA ASP A 82 1.17 -5.29 -18.20
C ASP A 82 -0.31 -5.34 -18.64
N HIS A 83 -1.24 -5.05 -17.72
CA HIS A 83 -2.69 -4.96 -17.97
C HIS A 83 -3.22 -3.52 -18.03
N GLY A 84 -2.33 -2.52 -18.17
CA GLY A 84 -2.71 -1.13 -18.43
C GLY A 84 -3.23 -0.35 -17.23
N VAL A 85 -3.08 -0.86 -16.00
CA VAL A 85 -3.40 -0.11 -14.79
C VAL A 85 -2.26 0.86 -14.49
N THR A 86 -2.51 2.16 -14.68
CA THR A 86 -1.50 3.23 -14.51
C THR A 86 -1.60 3.99 -13.19
N ALA A 87 -2.66 3.75 -12.42
CA ALA A 87 -2.91 4.40 -11.14
C ALA A 87 -2.15 3.73 -9.98
N THR A 88 -0.93 3.26 -10.24
CA THR A 88 -0.01 2.67 -9.27
C THR A 88 1.40 3.23 -9.49
N SER A 89 2.31 2.93 -8.56
CA SER A 89 3.73 3.18 -8.82
C SER A 89 4.26 2.21 -9.89
N THR A 90 5.23 2.67 -10.67
CA THR A 90 5.88 1.84 -11.69
C THR A 90 7.08 1.12 -11.08
N ALA A 91 7.08 -0.21 -11.12
CA ALA A 91 8.22 -1.03 -10.78
C ALA A 91 9.39 -0.79 -11.75
N LEU A 92 10.54 -0.31 -11.24
CA LEU A 92 11.75 -0.02 -12.04
C LEU A 92 12.72 -1.20 -12.05
N TRP A 93 13.06 -1.71 -10.86
CA TRP A 93 13.90 -2.90 -10.67
C TRP A 93 13.60 -3.61 -9.35
N HIS A 94 14.00 -4.88 -9.26
CA HIS A 94 13.94 -5.71 -8.05
C HIS A 94 15.29 -6.42 -7.86
N ASP A 95 15.81 -6.33 -6.65
CA ASP A 95 17.02 -6.99 -6.18
C ASP A 95 16.64 -8.01 -5.08
N PRO A 96 16.70 -9.31 -5.36
CA PRO A 96 16.25 -10.37 -4.45
C PRO A 96 17.35 -10.79 -3.45
N HIS A 97 18.16 -9.84 -2.96
CA HIS A 97 19.28 -10.20 -2.10
C HIS A 97 18.81 -10.86 -0.78
N PRO A 98 19.39 -12.00 -0.36
CA PRO A 98 18.87 -12.80 0.75
C PRO A 98 18.92 -12.11 2.12
N GLU A 99 19.75 -11.08 2.28
CA GLU A 99 19.86 -10.34 3.53
C GLU A 99 18.92 -9.13 3.61
N LEU A 100 18.82 -8.39 2.52
CA LEU A 100 18.10 -7.11 2.46
C LEU A 100 17.58 -6.93 1.03
N PRO A 101 16.47 -7.62 0.68
CA PRO A 101 15.85 -7.46 -0.63
C PRO A 101 15.45 -5.99 -0.84
N ALA A 102 15.51 -5.54 -2.09
CA ALA A 102 15.18 -4.16 -2.42
C ALA A 102 14.32 -4.06 -3.69
N VAL A 103 13.42 -3.09 -3.69
CA VAL A 103 12.62 -2.73 -4.87
C VAL A 103 12.77 -1.24 -5.13
N GLY A 104 13.11 -0.91 -6.37
CA GLY A 104 13.10 0.44 -6.89
C GLY A 104 11.79 0.72 -7.61
N LEU A 105 11.09 1.77 -7.19
CA LEU A 105 9.82 2.18 -7.77
C LEU A 105 9.90 3.62 -8.28
N ARG A 106 9.11 3.97 -9.29
CA ARG A 106 8.92 5.36 -9.70
C ARG A 106 8.37 6.13 -8.50
N PHE A 107 9.03 7.21 -8.12
CA PHE A 107 8.52 8.08 -7.07
C PHE A 107 7.18 8.70 -7.50
N VAL A 108 6.16 8.59 -6.64
CA VAL A 108 4.83 9.16 -6.90
C VAL A 108 4.68 10.42 -6.05
N PRO A 109 4.70 11.62 -6.65
CA PRO A 109 4.45 12.85 -5.92
C PRO A 109 2.97 12.94 -5.53
N GLY A 110 2.71 13.53 -4.37
CA GLY A 110 1.36 13.70 -3.85
C GLY A 110 1.33 13.71 -2.33
N ARG A 111 0.12 13.73 -1.79
CA ARG A 111 -0.14 13.66 -0.34
C ARG A 111 -1.02 12.45 -0.06
N LEU A 112 -0.92 11.91 1.14
CA LEU A 112 -1.84 10.90 1.65
C LEU A 112 -3.28 11.43 1.57
N THR A 113 -4.21 10.57 1.19
CA THR A 113 -5.64 10.95 1.11
C THR A 113 -6.18 11.42 2.46
N THR A 114 -5.66 10.84 3.56
CA THR A 114 -5.98 11.21 4.95
C THR A 114 -5.42 12.57 5.37
N ALA A 115 -4.42 13.10 4.64
CA ALA A 115 -3.84 14.42 4.87
C ALA A 115 -4.49 15.53 4.02
N LEU A 116 -5.55 15.22 3.28
CA LEU A 116 -6.33 16.22 2.54
C LEU A 116 -7.29 16.96 3.47
N ASP A 117 -7.56 18.23 3.17
CA ASP A 117 -8.57 19.02 3.90
C ASP A 117 -9.98 18.41 3.75
N MET A 118 -10.26 17.79 2.59
CA MET A 118 -11.49 17.06 2.30
C MET A 118 -11.16 15.69 1.67
N PRO A 119 -10.84 14.66 2.47
CA PRO A 119 -10.48 13.32 1.96
C PRO A 119 -11.55 12.70 1.04
N SER A 120 -12.83 13.04 1.26
CA SER A 120 -13.95 12.58 0.44
C SER A 120 -13.85 12.96 -1.04
N THR A 121 -13.09 14.00 -1.38
CA THR A 121 -12.86 14.42 -2.76
C THR A 121 -12.12 13.36 -3.59
N ALA A 122 -11.33 12.50 -2.94
CA ALA A 122 -10.58 11.43 -3.60
C ALA A 122 -11.43 10.18 -3.89
N LEU A 123 -12.59 10.02 -3.24
CA LEU A 123 -13.40 8.79 -3.31
C LEU A 123 -13.82 8.40 -4.74
N PRO A 124 -14.30 9.31 -5.62
CA PRO A 124 -14.66 8.92 -6.99
C PRO A 124 -13.46 8.38 -7.78
N ALA A 125 -12.26 8.95 -7.56
CA ALA A 125 -11.03 8.49 -8.19
C ALA A 125 -10.62 7.11 -7.63
N MET A 126 -10.70 6.90 -6.32
CA MET A 126 -10.44 5.59 -5.68
C MET A 126 -11.34 4.50 -6.26
N VAL A 127 -12.66 4.75 -6.35
CA VAL A 127 -13.62 3.80 -6.91
C VAL A 127 -13.28 3.46 -8.36
N THR A 128 -12.88 4.46 -9.16
CA THR A 128 -12.45 4.25 -10.54
C THR A 128 -11.21 3.36 -10.62
N VAL A 129 -10.19 3.63 -9.80
CA VAL A 129 -8.94 2.86 -9.76
C VAL A 129 -9.17 1.44 -9.27
N LEU A 130 -9.98 1.24 -8.22
CA LEU A 130 -10.40 -0.10 -7.78
C LEU A 130 -11.15 -0.86 -8.86
N GLY A 131 -12.01 -0.17 -9.61
CA GLY A 131 -12.68 -0.73 -10.78
C GLY A 131 -11.68 -1.25 -11.82
N GLN A 132 -10.62 -0.49 -12.11
CA GLN A 132 -9.56 -0.89 -13.05
C GLN A 132 -8.74 -2.07 -12.53
N ILE A 133 -8.35 -2.05 -11.25
CA ILE A 133 -7.60 -3.14 -10.60
C ILE A 133 -8.39 -4.45 -10.67
N ARG A 134 -9.71 -4.41 -10.42
CA ARG A 134 -10.60 -5.58 -10.47
C ARG A 134 -10.71 -6.21 -11.85
N GLN A 135 -10.50 -5.44 -12.91
CA GLN A 135 -10.50 -5.98 -14.28
C GLN A 135 -9.18 -6.65 -14.65
N ALA A 136 -8.11 -6.45 -13.88
CA ALA A 136 -6.86 -7.17 -14.08
C ALA A 136 -7.09 -8.67 -13.76
N PRO A 137 -6.61 -9.58 -14.62
CA PRO A 137 -6.72 -11.01 -14.34
C PRO A 137 -5.93 -11.38 -13.08
N LEU A 138 -6.26 -12.47 -12.40
CA LEU A 138 -5.53 -12.89 -11.20
C LEU A 138 -4.05 -13.22 -11.48
N GLY A 139 -3.74 -13.72 -12.68
CA GLY A 139 -2.38 -14.02 -13.11
C GLY A 139 -1.59 -14.85 -12.09
N PRO A 140 -0.37 -14.42 -11.68
CA PRO A 140 0.46 -15.17 -10.74
C PRO A 140 -0.13 -15.25 -9.32
N PHE A 141 -1.21 -14.52 -9.04
CA PHE A 141 -1.89 -14.50 -7.75
C PHE A 141 -3.08 -15.47 -7.68
N ALA A 142 -3.45 -16.13 -8.79
CA ALA A 142 -4.61 -17.03 -8.84
C ALA A 142 -4.53 -18.20 -7.85
N SER A 143 -3.32 -18.65 -7.50
CA SER A 143 -3.07 -19.74 -6.55
C SER A 143 -2.67 -19.25 -5.15
N LEU A 144 -2.52 -17.93 -4.96
CA LEU A 144 -2.25 -17.36 -3.65
C LEU A 144 -3.58 -17.30 -2.90
N GLY A 145 -3.74 -18.22 -1.95
CA GLY A 145 -4.86 -18.19 -1.03
C GLY A 145 -4.81 -16.90 -0.20
N ARG A 146 -6.00 -16.43 0.18
CA ARG A 146 -6.18 -15.23 0.98
C ARG A 146 -5.41 -15.31 2.31
N LEU A 147 -4.77 -14.20 2.70
CA LEU A 147 -4.04 -14.09 3.96
C LEU A 147 -4.97 -14.12 5.19
N ASP A 148 -6.20 -13.60 5.07
CA ASP A 148 -7.23 -13.57 6.12
C ASP A 148 -8.54 -14.20 5.63
N SER A 149 -9.39 -14.75 6.52
CA SER A 149 -10.69 -15.30 6.12
C SER A 149 -11.79 -14.22 6.09
N ALA A 150 -12.83 -14.37 5.26
CA ALA A 150 -14.00 -13.48 5.26
C ALA A 150 -14.64 -13.43 6.65
N THR A 151 -14.63 -14.57 7.32
CA THR A 151 -15.09 -14.75 8.69
C THR A 151 -14.30 -13.91 9.70
N ASP A 152 -12.97 -13.82 9.57
CA ASP A 152 -12.15 -12.99 10.47
C ASP A 152 -12.41 -11.50 10.29
N PHE A 153 -12.72 -11.10 9.06
CA PHE A 153 -13.09 -9.72 8.75
C PHE A 153 -14.48 -9.37 9.31
N ILE A 154 -15.48 -10.22 9.04
CA ILE A 154 -16.84 -10.06 9.58
C ILE A 154 -16.78 -10.00 11.10
N ARG A 155 -15.99 -10.86 11.74
CA ARG A 155 -15.76 -10.83 13.19
C ARG A 155 -15.15 -9.50 13.63
N ARG A 156 -14.11 -9.00 12.95
CA ARG A 156 -13.51 -7.70 13.32
C ARG A 156 -14.52 -6.56 13.31
N ILE A 157 -15.35 -6.45 12.26
CA ILE A 157 -16.34 -5.37 12.14
C ILE A 157 -17.53 -5.56 13.08
N THR A 158 -18.01 -6.80 13.27
CA THR A 158 -19.23 -7.03 14.06
C THR A 158 -18.97 -7.22 15.55
N THR A 159 -17.74 -7.56 15.96
CA THR A 159 -17.40 -7.79 17.38
C THR A 159 -16.28 -6.89 17.86
N THR A 160 -15.10 -6.94 17.22
CA THR A 160 -13.90 -6.30 17.78
C THR A 160 -13.96 -4.77 17.73
N TRP A 161 -14.37 -4.19 16.60
CA TRP A 161 -14.46 -2.73 16.45
C TRP A 161 -15.51 -2.10 17.35
N PRO A 162 -16.75 -2.61 17.45
CA PRO A 162 -17.73 -2.07 18.39
C PRO A 162 -17.23 -2.05 19.83
N GLU A 163 -16.56 -3.11 20.29
CA GLU A 163 -15.96 -3.16 21.63
C GLU A 163 -14.88 -2.08 21.80
N GLN A 164 -13.97 -1.93 20.84
CA GLN A 164 -12.92 -0.90 20.90
C GLN A 164 -13.49 0.52 20.84
N LEU A 165 -14.45 0.79 19.95
CA LEU A 165 -15.09 2.09 19.81
C LEU A 165 -15.91 2.46 21.06
N SER A 166 -16.52 1.47 21.74
CA SER A 166 -17.25 1.71 22.99
C SER A 166 -16.37 2.22 24.13
N GLN A 167 -15.06 1.92 24.10
CA GLN A 167 -14.10 2.42 25.09
C GLN A 167 -13.80 3.92 24.92
N CYS A 168 -14.16 4.50 23.76
CA CYS A 168 -13.98 5.91 23.40
C CYS A 168 -15.32 6.56 23.00
N ALA A 169 -16.46 6.11 23.57
CA ALA A 169 -17.81 6.51 23.15
C ALA A 169 -18.14 8.01 23.25
N ASP A 170 -17.35 8.77 24.01
CA ASP A 170 -17.52 10.22 24.14
C ASP A 170 -17.01 10.99 22.91
N GLU A 171 -16.16 10.36 22.08
CA GLU A 171 -15.65 10.94 20.85
C GLU A 171 -16.71 10.90 19.73
N SER A 172 -16.90 12.01 19.02
CA SER A 172 -17.89 12.11 17.95
C SER A 172 -17.66 11.07 16.84
N LEU A 173 -16.40 10.86 16.47
CA LEU A 173 -16.02 9.86 15.47
C LEU A 173 -16.38 8.44 15.91
N SER A 174 -16.17 8.10 17.19
CA SER A 174 -16.52 6.78 17.73
C SER A 174 -18.03 6.53 17.66
N ARG A 175 -18.85 7.55 17.96
CA ARG A 175 -20.31 7.45 17.81
C ARG A 175 -20.75 7.25 16.36
N ASP A 176 -20.16 8.02 15.44
CA ASP A 176 -20.49 7.91 14.01
C ASP A 176 -20.10 6.53 13.45
N MET A 177 -18.93 6.01 13.85
CA MET A 177 -18.47 4.67 13.46
C MET A 177 -19.32 3.54 14.06
N ILE A 178 -19.77 3.68 15.30
CA ILE A 178 -20.71 2.74 15.93
C ILE A 178 -22.05 2.76 15.17
N ALA A 179 -22.59 3.95 14.87
CA ALA A 179 -23.84 4.09 14.12
C ALA A 179 -23.73 3.49 12.71
N LEU A 180 -22.61 3.70 12.02
CA LEU A 180 -22.35 3.12 10.71
C LEU A 180 -22.26 1.59 10.77
N SER A 181 -21.52 1.05 11.75
CA SER A 181 -21.38 -0.39 11.95
C SER A 181 -22.72 -1.05 12.28
N GLY A 182 -23.54 -0.41 13.12
CA GLY A 182 -24.90 -0.83 13.42
C GLY A 182 -25.81 -0.82 12.19
N ALA A 183 -25.79 0.27 11.42
CA ALA A 183 -26.58 0.38 10.18
C ALA A 183 -26.19 -0.68 9.14
N TRP A 184 -24.90 -1.00 9.02
CA TRP A 184 -24.41 -2.08 8.15
C TRP A 184 -24.88 -3.46 8.64
N HIS A 185 -24.81 -3.71 9.95
CA HIS A 185 -25.31 -4.94 10.56
C HIS A 185 -26.82 -5.12 10.32
N ASP A 186 -27.61 -4.09 10.59
CA ASP A 186 -29.08 -4.12 10.52
C ASP A 186 -29.61 -4.29 9.08
N ARG A 187 -28.85 -3.87 8.07
CA ARG A 187 -29.21 -4.07 6.65
C ARG A 187 -29.04 -5.50 6.17
N GLY A 188 -28.39 -6.36 6.97
CA GLY A 188 -28.07 -7.72 6.56
C GLY A 188 -26.97 -7.76 5.49
N ASP A 189 -26.20 -6.68 5.33
CA ASP A 189 -25.10 -6.59 4.35
C ASP A 189 -24.01 -7.65 4.63
N ALA A 190 -23.94 -8.17 5.86
CA ALA A 190 -23.11 -9.32 6.20
C ALA A 190 -23.44 -10.58 5.37
N ASN A 191 -24.70 -10.74 4.95
CA ASN A 191 -25.10 -11.85 4.08
C ASN A 191 -24.52 -11.70 2.67
N VAL A 192 -24.30 -10.48 2.18
CA VAL A 192 -23.66 -10.21 0.88
C VAL A 192 -22.21 -10.73 0.88
N LEU A 193 -21.53 -10.67 2.02
CA LEU A 193 -20.17 -11.22 2.16
C LEU A 193 -20.14 -12.76 2.15
N ALA A 194 -21.28 -13.41 2.39
CA ALA A 194 -21.44 -14.85 2.30
C ALA A 194 -21.89 -15.32 0.90
N GLU A 195 -22.30 -14.39 0.02
CA GLU A 195 -22.68 -14.72 -1.35
C GLU A 195 -21.46 -15.14 -2.19
N PRO A 196 -21.61 -16.11 -3.12
CA PRO A 196 -20.55 -16.45 -4.05
C PRO A 196 -20.15 -15.24 -4.89
N ALA A 197 -18.88 -14.83 -4.80
CA ALA A 197 -18.31 -13.76 -5.60
C ALA A 197 -17.11 -14.29 -6.42
N PRO A 198 -16.83 -13.73 -7.60
CA PRO A 198 -15.60 -14.05 -8.31
C PRO A 198 -14.38 -13.61 -7.49
N CYS A 199 -13.29 -14.36 -7.57
CA CYS A 199 -12.01 -13.90 -7.09
C CYS A 199 -11.49 -12.77 -7.98
N VAL A 200 -11.03 -11.70 -7.36
CA VAL A 200 -10.44 -10.51 -7.98
C VAL A 200 -9.04 -10.30 -7.44
N PHE A 201 -8.22 -9.58 -8.21
CA PHE A 201 -6.90 -9.17 -7.78
C PHE A 201 -7.03 -8.01 -6.78
N SER A 202 -6.36 -8.12 -5.65
CA SER A 202 -6.49 -7.21 -4.51
C SER A 202 -5.12 -6.67 -4.06
N CYS A 203 -5.09 -5.45 -3.52
CA CYS A 203 -3.87 -4.89 -2.95
C CYS A 203 -3.48 -5.61 -1.65
N GLY A 204 -4.48 -6.18 -0.96
CA GLY A 204 -4.31 -6.92 0.28
C GLY A 204 -4.02 -6.04 1.50
N ASP A 205 -3.92 -4.72 1.32
CA ASP A 205 -3.83 -3.72 2.38
C ASP A 205 -4.68 -2.49 2.06
N GLY A 206 -5.92 -2.54 2.51
CA GLY A 206 -6.96 -1.54 2.30
C GLY A 206 -6.82 -0.24 3.08
N ASN A 207 -5.63 0.10 3.57
CA ASN A 207 -5.41 1.31 4.35
C ASN A 207 -5.58 2.57 3.49
N LEU A 208 -6.35 3.57 3.95
CA LEU A 208 -6.53 4.84 3.24
C LEU A 208 -5.22 5.60 2.98
N ASP A 209 -4.22 5.36 3.80
CA ASP A 209 -2.90 5.96 3.61
C ASP A 209 -2.10 5.31 2.45
N ASN A 210 -2.52 4.16 1.93
CA ASN A 210 -1.93 3.61 0.71
C ASN A 210 -2.42 4.35 -0.55
N TRP A 211 -3.28 5.35 -0.40
CA TRP A 211 -3.84 6.16 -1.48
C TRP A 211 -3.25 7.57 -1.50
N HIS A 212 -2.53 7.87 -2.59
CA HIS A 212 -1.87 9.15 -2.79
C HIS A 212 -2.61 10.02 -3.79
N TRP A 213 -3.00 11.22 -3.35
CA TRP A 213 -3.61 12.24 -4.20
C TRP A 213 -2.54 13.17 -4.78
N HIS A 214 -2.54 13.30 -6.09
CA HIS A 214 -1.67 14.21 -6.82
C HIS A 214 -2.46 15.45 -7.25
N ASP A 215 -2.30 16.55 -6.50
CA ASP A 215 -3.06 17.79 -6.68
C ASP A 215 -2.97 18.35 -8.11
N VAL A 216 -1.75 18.47 -8.66
CA VAL A 216 -1.50 19.12 -9.98
C VAL A 216 -2.26 18.47 -11.13
N ILE A 217 -2.37 17.14 -11.13
CA ILE A 217 -3.03 16.38 -12.20
C ILE A 217 -4.38 15.80 -11.77
N SER A 218 -4.82 16.07 -10.54
CA SER A 218 -6.06 15.57 -9.95
C SER A 218 -6.22 14.05 -10.14
N ALA A 219 -5.15 13.32 -9.85
CA ALA A 219 -5.09 11.86 -10.00
C ALA A 219 -4.80 11.19 -8.66
N ILE A 220 -5.24 9.94 -8.53
CA ILE A 220 -4.95 9.12 -7.36
C ILE A 220 -4.11 7.90 -7.72
N TYR A 221 -3.25 7.50 -6.80
CA TYR A 221 -2.39 6.33 -6.93
C TYR A 221 -2.57 5.39 -5.75
N ALA A 222 -2.76 4.11 -6.04
CA ALA A 222 -2.69 3.03 -5.06
C ALA A 222 -1.24 2.54 -4.92
N LEU A 223 -0.71 2.59 -3.70
CA LEU A 223 0.66 2.25 -3.34
C LEU A 223 0.70 1.06 -2.38
N ASP A 224 1.92 0.59 -2.07
CA ASP A 224 2.20 -0.49 -1.12
C ASP A 224 1.55 -1.85 -1.45
N TRP A 225 2.06 -2.48 -2.51
CA TRP A 225 1.52 -3.73 -3.05
C TRP A 225 2.15 -4.99 -2.45
N GLU A 226 2.78 -4.89 -1.28
CA GLU A 226 3.54 -5.99 -0.70
C GLU A 226 2.68 -7.15 -0.16
N PHE A 227 1.37 -6.90 -0.01
CA PHE A 227 0.37 -7.87 0.42
C PHE A 227 -0.56 -8.32 -0.71
N ALA A 228 -0.23 -8.00 -1.96
CA ALA A 228 -1.09 -8.31 -3.10
C ALA A 228 -1.47 -9.80 -3.16
N GLU A 229 -2.75 -10.06 -3.39
CA GLU A 229 -3.32 -11.40 -3.31
C GLU A 229 -4.56 -11.56 -4.21
N SER A 230 -5.14 -12.76 -4.19
CA SER A 230 -6.49 -12.99 -4.71
C SER A 230 -7.51 -12.93 -3.57
N GLU A 231 -8.60 -12.20 -3.78
CA GLU A 231 -9.67 -12.01 -2.79
C GLU A 231 -11.05 -12.10 -3.46
N LEU A 232 -12.11 -12.40 -2.70
CA LEU A 232 -13.48 -12.33 -3.20
C LEU A 232 -13.88 -10.87 -3.49
N GLY A 233 -14.46 -10.59 -4.67
CA GLY A 233 -14.83 -9.23 -5.08
C GLY A 233 -15.83 -8.52 -4.15
N SER A 234 -16.63 -9.27 -3.38
CA SER A 234 -17.54 -8.72 -2.36
C SER A 234 -16.79 -8.14 -1.14
N VAL A 235 -15.58 -8.60 -0.86
CA VAL A 235 -14.78 -8.20 0.32
C VAL A 235 -13.83 -7.03 -0.01
N GLN A 236 -13.41 -6.89 -1.26
CA GLN A 236 -12.50 -5.80 -1.65
C GLN A 236 -13.12 -4.39 -1.52
N MET A 237 -14.44 -4.24 -1.39
CA MET A 237 -15.06 -2.92 -1.10
C MET A 237 -14.60 -2.33 0.25
N HIS A 238 -14.00 -3.15 1.12
CA HIS A 238 -13.43 -2.72 2.39
C HIS A 238 -12.07 -2.03 2.26
N GLU A 239 -11.42 -2.05 1.09
CA GLU A 239 -10.15 -1.35 0.84
C GLU A 239 -10.25 0.19 0.93
N VAL A 240 -11.47 0.72 1.12
CA VAL A 240 -11.76 2.16 1.29
C VAL A 240 -12.32 2.46 2.69
N MET A 241 -12.47 1.44 3.54
CA MET A 241 -13.14 1.55 4.85
C MET A 241 -12.20 1.41 6.05
N LEU A 242 -10.93 1.05 5.85
CA LEU A 242 -10.01 0.89 6.96
C LEU A 242 -9.48 2.25 7.43
N PRO A 243 -9.48 2.52 8.76
CA PRO A 243 -8.92 3.75 9.30
C PRO A 243 -7.42 3.85 8.98
N PRO A 244 -6.85 5.08 9.00
CA PRO A 244 -5.41 5.29 8.85
C PRO A 244 -4.66 4.35 9.78
N SER A 245 -3.86 3.47 9.19
CA SER A 245 -2.98 2.58 9.92
C SER A 245 -1.57 3.16 9.93
N PRO A 246 -0.86 3.12 11.07
CA PRO A 246 0.53 3.58 11.18
C PRO A 246 1.55 2.76 10.35
N LEU A 247 1.08 1.89 9.46
CA LEU A 247 1.87 1.06 8.56
C LEU A 247 2.18 1.72 7.22
N SER A 248 1.42 2.75 6.84
CA SER A 248 1.56 3.43 5.58
C SER A 248 2.83 4.23 5.47
N ILE A 249 3.32 4.43 4.25
CA ILE A 249 4.48 5.27 3.95
C ILE A 249 3.94 6.64 3.54
N ASP A 250 4.40 7.69 4.21
CA ASP A 250 4.20 9.07 3.83
C ASP A 250 5.29 9.49 2.83
N TRP A 251 4.86 9.66 1.58
CA TRP A 251 5.73 10.08 0.49
C TRP A 251 5.89 11.59 0.39
N SER A 252 5.29 12.36 1.31
CA SER A 252 5.40 13.80 1.33
C SER A 252 6.73 14.26 1.97
N SER A 253 7.84 14.11 1.24
CA SER A 253 9.03 14.88 1.57
C SER A 253 8.79 16.32 1.11
N THR A 254 8.57 17.24 2.05
CA THR A 254 8.37 18.67 1.84
C THR A 254 9.34 19.21 0.79
N VAL A 255 8.81 19.80 -0.27
CA VAL A 255 9.57 20.70 -1.14
C VAL A 255 9.84 21.95 -0.31
N VAL A 256 10.98 22.00 0.37
CA VAL A 256 11.58 23.29 0.70
C VAL A 256 12.43 23.66 -0.50
N ALA A 257 11.96 24.65 -1.25
CA ALA A 257 12.72 25.29 -2.32
C ALA A 257 13.98 25.98 -1.77
#